data_AF-A0A952VX07-F1
#
_entry.id   AF-A0A952VX07-F1
#
_cell.length_a   1.000
_cell.length_b   1.000
_cell.length_c   1.000
_cell.angle_alpha   90.00
_cell.angle_beta   90.00
_cell.angle_gamma   90.00
#
_symmetry.space_group_name_H-M   'P 1'
#
loop_
_entity.id
_entity.type
_entity.pdbx_description
1 polymer ?
#
loop_
_entity_poly.entity_id
_entity_poly.type
_entity_poly.pdbx_seq_one_letter_code
_entity_poly.pdbx_strand_id
1 'polypeptide(L)'
;MVPESIRDLPSYRVTFFFGPELVDGQPDVLVCVFNVKKRSWKAGIQVSVEMSTDQLSVLREKMRLADRLAKSLTALDPRERPHYQERIADFFAQAVCWCKLDLRLQAGLAQENQRIRADELTIELDQEAGNRIDYVLAYILGELDLTPDRSVPSSC
;
A
#
# COMPACT_ATOMS: atom_id res chain seq x y z
N MET A 1 -23.71 -10.07 31.85
CA MET A 1 -23.04 -9.03 31.04
C MET A 1 -22.69 -9.66 29.71
N VAL A 2 -23.39 -9.26 28.66
CA VAL A 2 -23.10 -9.68 27.27
C VAL A 2 -21.98 -8.78 26.76
N PRO A 3 -20.85 -9.31 26.25
CA PRO A 3 -19.87 -8.45 25.61
C PRO A 3 -20.49 -7.88 24.34
N GLU A 4 -20.47 -6.56 24.26
CA GLU A 4 -20.96 -5.77 23.15
C GLU A 4 -20.40 -6.26 21.82
N SER A 5 -21.27 -6.25 20.82
CA SER A 5 -21.00 -6.55 19.41
C SER A 5 -19.61 -6.07 19.01
N ILE A 6 -18.72 -7.03 18.73
CA ILE A 6 -17.67 -6.84 17.73
C ILE A 6 -18.46 -6.37 16.52
N ARG A 7 -18.38 -5.08 16.19
CA ARG A 7 -18.97 -4.57 14.95
C ARG A 7 -18.34 -5.44 13.87
N ASP A 8 -19.16 -6.26 13.23
CA ASP A 8 -18.78 -7.07 12.07
C ASP A 8 -18.35 -6.08 10.99
N LEU A 9 -17.10 -5.61 11.07
CA LEU A 9 -16.47 -4.91 9.97
C LEU A 9 -16.63 -5.86 8.79
N PRO A 10 -17.21 -5.40 7.67
CA PRO A 10 -17.36 -6.24 6.51
C PRO A 10 -15.99 -6.80 6.14
N SER A 11 -15.81 -8.11 6.29
CA SER A 11 -14.57 -8.78 5.91
C SER A 11 -14.48 -8.76 4.39
N TYR A 12 -13.78 -7.75 3.88
CA TYR A 12 -13.40 -7.64 2.49
C TYR A 12 -12.18 -8.54 2.26
N ARG A 13 -12.22 -9.35 1.21
CA ARG A 13 -11.03 -9.94 0.61
C ARG A 13 -10.53 -8.98 -0.44
N VAL A 14 -9.29 -8.58 -0.33
CA VAL A 14 -8.68 -7.63 -1.26
C VAL A 14 -7.41 -8.26 -1.82
N THR A 15 -7.25 -8.21 -3.13
CA THR A 15 -6.01 -8.62 -3.80
C THR A 15 -5.56 -7.52 -4.73
N PHE A 16 -4.25 -7.29 -4.77
CA PHE A 16 -3.65 -6.42 -5.75
C PHE A 16 -3.87 -6.98 -7.16
N PHE A 17 -4.21 -6.11 -8.12
CA PHE A 17 -4.43 -6.50 -9.51
C PHE A 17 -3.31 -5.98 -10.42
N PHE A 18 -3.06 -4.66 -10.46
CA PHE A 18 -1.91 -4.08 -11.17
C PHE A 18 -1.58 -2.66 -10.70
N GLY A 19 -0.40 -2.16 -11.08
CA GLY A 19 0.10 -0.81 -10.83
C GLY A 19 1.46 -0.79 -10.11
N PRO A 20 1.96 0.40 -9.74
CA PRO A 20 1.42 1.69 -10.11
C PRO A 20 1.64 1.98 -11.61
N GLU A 21 0.65 2.61 -12.25
CA GLU A 21 0.77 3.09 -13.64
C GLU A 21 0.39 4.56 -13.70
N LEU A 22 0.93 5.30 -14.67
CA LEU A 22 0.50 6.68 -14.92
C LEU A 22 -0.94 6.70 -15.43
N VAL A 23 -1.70 7.71 -15.00
CA VAL A 23 -3.05 7.94 -15.51
C VAL A 23 -2.99 8.77 -16.80
N ASP A 24 -3.66 8.30 -17.85
CA ASP A 24 -3.73 9.01 -19.13
C ASP A 24 -4.25 10.44 -18.94
N GLY A 25 -3.47 11.40 -19.46
CA GLY A 25 -3.78 12.83 -19.36
C GLY A 25 -3.50 13.46 -17.98
N GLN A 26 -2.96 12.70 -17.02
CA GLN A 26 -2.58 13.17 -15.68
C GLN A 26 -1.16 12.65 -15.32
N PRO A 27 -0.10 13.32 -15.81
CA PRO A 27 1.27 12.84 -15.70
C PRO A 27 1.82 12.79 -14.26
N ASP A 28 1.12 13.44 -13.32
CA ASP A 28 1.44 13.52 -11.90
C ASP A 28 0.58 12.57 -11.05
N VAL A 29 -0.24 11.72 -11.65
CA VAL A 29 -1.11 10.78 -10.95
C VAL A 29 -0.77 9.35 -11.31
N LEU A 30 -0.53 8.55 -10.27
CA LEU A 30 -0.36 7.10 -10.35
C LEU A 30 -1.65 6.39 -9.93
N VAL A 31 -1.92 5.23 -10.54
CA VAL A 31 -3.05 4.37 -10.20
C VAL A 31 -2.60 2.96 -9.85
N CYS A 32 -3.15 2.44 -8.75
CA CYS A 32 -3.12 1.02 -8.42
C CYS A 32 -4.54 0.46 -8.47
N VAL A 33 -4.72 -0.75 -8.99
CA VAL A 33 -6.03 -1.41 -9.05
C VAL A 33 -6.06 -2.63 -8.16
N PHE A 34 -7.16 -2.78 -7.42
CA PHE A 34 -7.38 -3.88 -6.50
C PHE A 34 -8.68 -4.59 -6.82
N ASN A 35 -8.68 -5.91 -6.72
CA ASN A 35 -9.91 -6.69 -6.68
C ASN A 35 -10.42 -6.72 -5.24
N VAL A 36 -11.67 -6.33 -5.04
CA VAL A 36 -12.32 -6.29 -3.73
C VAL A 36 -13.55 -7.19 -3.75
N LYS A 37 -13.69 -8.06 -2.75
CA LYS A 37 -14.86 -8.93 -2.60
C LYS A 37 -15.31 -9.03 -1.15
N LYS A 38 -16.53 -8.61 -0.88
CA LYS A 38 -17.22 -8.90 0.38
C LYS A 38 -17.86 -10.30 0.32
N ARG A 39 -17.90 -11.03 1.45
CA ARG A 39 -18.53 -12.36 1.52
C ARG A 39 -19.98 -12.39 1.02
N SER A 40 -20.73 -11.32 1.24
CA SER A 40 -22.14 -11.19 0.84
C SER A 40 -22.35 -10.82 -0.63
N TRP A 41 -21.29 -10.53 -1.39
CA TRP A 41 -21.40 -10.10 -2.78
C TRP A 41 -21.39 -11.28 -3.75
N LYS A 42 -22.26 -11.19 -4.77
CA LYS A 42 -22.32 -12.18 -5.85
C LYS A 42 -21.02 -12.23 -6.66
N ALA A 43 -20.39 -11.07 -6.86
CA ALA A 43 -19.14 -10.91 -7.61
C ALA A 43 -18.20 -9.94 -6.89
N GLY A 44 -16.89 -10.07 -7.16
CA GLY A 44 -15.92 -9.04 -6.78
C GLY A 44 -16.07 -7.80 -7.67
N ILE A 45 -15.48 -6.70 -7.23
CA ILE A 45 -15.38 -5.44 -7.96
C ILE A 45 -13.91 -5.10 -8.14
N GLN A 46 -13.62 -4.20 -9.07
CA GLN A 46 -12.33 -3.55 -9.20
C GLN A 46 -12.41 -2.14 -8.64
N VAL A 47 -11.44 -1.79 -7.80
CA VAL A 47 -11.28 -0.44 -7.26
C VAL A 47 -9.96 0.12 -7.75
N SER A 48 -10.02 1.19 -8.54
CA SER A 48 -8.86 1.98 -8.92
C SER A 48 -8.58 3.01 -7.84
N VAL A 49 -7.34 3.09 -7.38
CA VAL A 49 -6.90 4.01 -6.33
C VAL A 49 -5.83 4.91 -6.93
N GLU A 50 -6.14 6.20 -7.00
CA GLU A 50 -5.24 7.21 -7.54
C GLU A 50 -4.48 7.94 -6.42
N MET A 51 -3.23 8.25 -6.69
CA MET A 51 -2.32 8.99 -5.82
C MET A 51 -1.55 10.00 -6.64
N SER A 52 -1.48 11.26 -6.20
CA SER A 52 -0.55 12.21 -6.81
C SER A 52 0.88 11.90 -6.39
N THR A 53 1.84 12.14 -7.29
CA THR A 53 3.27 11.98 -7.03
C THR A 53 3.74 12.94 -5.94
N ASP A 54 3.14 14.13 -5.84
CA ASP A 54 3.38 15.09 -4.77
C ASP A 54 2.98 14.55 -3.40
N GLN A 55 1.77 13.97 -3.27
CA GLN A 55 1.32 13.39 -2.01
C GLN A 55 2.20 12.20 -1.60
N LEU A 56 2.58 11.35 -2.56
CA LEU A 56 3.53 10.25 -2.30
C LEU A 56 4.87 10.78 -1.80
N SER A 57 5.38 11.87 -2.37
CA SER A 57 6.64 12.48 -1.95
C SER A 57 6.55 13.01 -0.51
N VAL A 58 5.49 13.73 -0.17
CA VAL A 58 5.22 14.20 1.20
C VAL A 58 5.13 13.05 2.19
N LEU A 59 4.38 11.99 1.86
CA LEU A 59 4.24 10.82 2.71
C LEU A 59 5.58 10.10 2.90
N ARG A 60 6.38 9.98 1.84
CA ARG A 60 7.70 9.36 1.89
C ARG A 60 8.64 10.07 2.86
N GLU A 61 8.64 11.40 2.81
CA GLU A 61 9.40 12.26 3.72
C GLU A 61 8.89 12.14 5.17
N LYS A 62 7.57 12.25 5.37
CA LYS A 62 6.93 12.13 6.68
C LYS A 62 7.23 10.80 7.35
N MET A 63 7.25 9.71 6.59
CA MET A 63 7.59 8.37 7.08
C MET A 63 9.11 8.17 7.28
N ARG A 64 9.93 9.10 6.80
CA ARG A 64 11.40 9.00 6.75
C ARG A 64 11.85 7.72 6.06
N LEU A 65 11.22 7.38 4.94
CA LEU A 65 11.37 6.08 4.28
C LEU A 65 12.83 5.78 3.93
N ALA A 66 13.55 6.76 3.39
CA ALA A 66 14.96 6.63 3.01
C ALA A 66 15.85 6.24 4.21
N ASP A 67 15.71 6.93 5.34
CA ASP A 67 16.48 6.65 6.56
C ASP A 67 16.24 5.22 7.07
N ARG A 68 14.99 4.75 6.96
CA ARG A 68 14.58 3.44 7.47
C ARG A 68 15.05 2.29 6.58
N LEU A 69 15.09 2.50 5.27
CA LEU A 69 15.58 1.51 4.30
C LEU A 69 17.10 1.55 4.11
N ALA A 70 17.78 2.60 4.57
CA ALA A 70 19.22 2.80 4.35
C ALA A 70 20.09 1.61 4.78
N LYS A 71 19.77 0.97 5.91
CA LYS A 71 20.53 -0.19 6.40
C LYS A 71 20.42 -1.38 5.43
N SER A 72 19.20 -1.71 4.98
CA SER A 72 18.97 -2.80 4.04
C SER A 72 19.62 -2.53 2.69
N LEU A 73 19.53 -1.29 2.19
CA LEU A 73 20.12 -0.90 0.91
C LEU A 73 21.65 -0.84 0.92
N THR A 74 22.26 -0.49 2.04
CA THR A 74 23.73 -0.42 2.15
C THR A 74 24.37 -1.81 2.10
N ALA A 75 23.65 -2.86 2.53
CA ALA A 75 24.10 -4.24 2.46
C ALA A 75 24.12 -4.81 1.02
N LEU A 76 23.44 -4.16 0.07
CA LEU A 76 23.40 -4.57 -1.33
C LEU A 76 24.64 -4.13 -2.10
N ASP A 77 24.95 -4.88 -3.17
CA ASP A 77 25.94 -4.49 -4.17
C ASP A 77 25.58 -3.10 -4.72
N PRO A 78 26.51 -2.11 -4.69
CA PRO A 78 26.29 -0.78 -5.27
C PRO A 78 25.73 -0.78 -6.70
N ARG A 79 26.04 -1.80 -7.51
CA ARG A 79 25.57 -1.95 -8.89
C ARG A 79 24.09 -2.31 -8.98
N GLU A 80 23.54 -2.97 -7.96
CA GLU A 80 22.14 -3.39 -7.92
C GLU A 80 21.24 -2.32 -7.28
N ARG A 81 21.79 -1.41 -6.48
CA ARG A 81 21.01 -0.39 -5.75
C ARG A 81 20.03 0.41 -6.62
N PRO A 82 20.39 0.87 -7.84
CA PRO A 82 19.42 1.58 -8.69
C PRO A 82 18.16 0.78 -8.99
N HIS A 83 18.32 -0.53 -9.27
CA HIS A 83 17.20 -1.43 -9.53
C HIS A 83 16.26 -1.56 -8.32
N TYR A 84 16.82 -1.66 -7.12
CA TYR A 84 16.02 -1.69 -5.88
C TYR A 84 15.36 -0.34 -5.61
N GLN A 85 16.01 0.78 -5.89
CA GLN A 85 15.44 2.12 -5.69
C GLN A 85 14.21 2.38 -6.56
N GLU A 86 14.24 1.95 -7.84
CA GLU A 86 13.08 2.02 -8.73
C GLU A 86 11.91 1.20 -8.15
N ARG A 87 12.16 -0.05 -7.77
CA ARG A 87 11.13 -0.92 -7.17
C ARG A 87 10.61 -0.43 -5.83
N ILE A 88 11.43 0.23 -5.01
CA ILE A 88 10.97 0.86 -3.75
C ILE A 88 9.91 1.91 -4.03
N ALA A 89 10.08 2.73 -5.07
CA ALA A 89 9.10 3.74 -5.41
C ALA A 89 7.74 3.11 -5.76
N ASP A 90 7.77 2.01 -6.52
CA ASP A 90 6.57 1.29 -6.92
C ASP A 90 5.87 0.62 -5.73
N PHE A 91 6.60 -0.13 -4.92
CA PHE A 91 6.03 -0.81 -3.75
C PHE A 91 5.55 0.18 -2.69
N PHE A 92 6.22 1.34 -2.57
CA PHE A 92 5.72 2.41 -1.72
C PHE A 92 4.38 2.95 -2.22
N ALA A 93 4.24 3.22 -3.52
CA ALA A 93 2.96 3.65 -4.09
C ALA A 93 1.86 2.61 -3.89
N GLN A 94 2.15 1.31 -4.12
CA GLN A 94 1.20 0.22 -3.88
C GLN A 94 0.74 0.15 -2.42
N ALA A 95 1.68 0.22 -1.47
CA ALA A 95 1.37 0.20 -0.04
C ALA A 95 0.53 1.40 0.40
N VAL A 96 0.81 2.59 -0.12
CA VAL A 96 0.03 3.79 0.18
C VAL A 96 -1.37 3.73 -0.45
N CYS A 97 -1.48 3.26 -1.70
CA CYS A 97 -2.77 2.99 -2.34
C CYS A 97 -3.60 1.98 -1.54
N TRP A 98 -2.96 0.96 -0.97
CA TRP A 98 -3.64 0.04 -0.07
C TRP A 98 -4.15 0.75 1.20
N CYS A 99 -3.34 1.60 1.83
CA CYS A 99 -3.78 2.35 3.01
C CYS A 99 -5.00 3.25 2.69
N LYS A 100 -4.99 3.91 1.53
CA LYS A 100 -6.11 4.72 1.04
C LYS A 100 -7.36 3.88 0.76
N LEU A 101 -7.19 2.69 0.18
CA LEU A 101 -8.28 1.73 0.01
C LEU A 101 -8.85 1.28 1.35
N ASP A 102 -8.01 0.98 2.33
CA ASP A 102 -8.44 0.55 3.67
C ASP A 102 -9.34 1.62 4.34
N LEU A 103 -8.96 2.89 4.27
CA LEU A 103 -9.80 4.01 4.72
C LEU A 103 -11.17 4.00 4.04
N ARG A 104 -11.20 3.76 2.72
CA ARG A 104 -12.46 3.67 1.97
C ARG A 104 -13.28 2.43 2.35
N LEU A 105 -12.65 1.30 2.61
CA LEU A 105 -13.33 0.07 3.04
C LEU A 105 -13.99 0.25 4.41
N GLN A 106 -13.37 1.00 5.32
CA GLN A 106 -13.94 1.36 6.62
C GLN A 106 -15.18 2.25 6.49
N ALA A 107 -15.20 3.15 5.50
CA ALA A 107 -16.39 3.95 5.15
C ALA A 107 -17.48 3.14 4.40
N GLY A 108 -17.13 1.97 3.88
CA GLY A 108 -18.00 1.09 3.10
C GLY A 108 -17.92 1.35 1.59
N LEU A 109 -18.23 0.30 0.83
CA LEU A 109 -18.23 0.30 -0.63
C LEU A 109 -19.55 -0.21 -1.20
N ALA A 110 -20.00 0.39 -2.30
CA ALA A 110 -21.01 -0.20 -3.18
C ALA A 110 -20.41 -1.37 -3.99
N GLN A 111 -21.25 -2.36 -4.37
CA GLN A 111 -20.83 -3.49 -5.20
C GLN A 111 -20.81 -3.08 -6.69
N GLU A 112 -19.97 -2.11 -7.02
CA GLU A 112 -19.69 -1.68 -8.39
C GLU A 112 -18.22 -1.28 -8.53
N ASN A 113 -17.70 -1.38 -9.76
CA ASN A 113 -16.36 -0.90 -10.06
C ASN A 113 -16.30 0.61 -9.83
N GLN A 114 -15.29 1.06 -9.11
CA GLN A 114 -15.20 2.47 -8.74
C GLN A 114 -13.76 2.95 -8.66
N ARG A 115 -13.62 4.27 -8.60
CA ARG A 115 -12.36 4.97 -8.52
C ARG A 115 -12.34 5.80 -7.25
N ILE A 116 -11.25 5.71 -6.51
CA ILE A 116 -10.90 6.65 -5.44
C ILE A 116 -9.90 7.62 -6.06
N ARG A 117 -10.31 8.86 -6.27
CA ARG A 117 -9.52 9.87 -6.96
C ARG A 117 -8.33 10.35 -6.12
N ALA A 118 -7.33 10.94 -6.76
CA ALA A 118 -6.14 11.46 -6.09
C ALA A 118 -6.47 12.48 -4.99
N ASP A 119 -7.48 13.33 -5.20
CA ASP A 119 -7.94 14.39 -4.30
C ASP A 119 -8.82 13.89 -3.13
N GLU A 120 -9.30 12.65 -3.17
CA GLU A 120 -10.08 12.05 -2.10
C GLU A 120 -9.21 11.49 -0.96
N LEU A 121 -9.72 11.54 0.27
CA LEU A 121 -9.12 10.95 1.48
C LEU A 121 -7.69 11.43 1.80
N THR A 122 -7.29 12.59 1.27
CA THR A 122 -5.92 13.10 1.38
C THR A 122 -5.55 13.42 2.83
N ILE A 123 -6.48 14.02 3.58
CA ILE A 123 -6.30 14.40 4.98
C ILE A 123 -6.26 13.16 5.86
N GLU A 124 -7.19 12.23 5.65
CA GLU A 124 -7.30 10.98 6.40
C GLU A 124 -6.06 10.11 6.20
N LEU A 125 -5.57 10.03 4.97
CA LEU A 125 -4.35 9.30 4.65
C LEU A 125 -3.11 9.94 5.28
N ASP A 126 -3.02 11.27 5.29
CA ASP A 126 -1.92 11.97 5.95
C ASP A 126 -1.93 11.74 7.47
N GLN A 127 -3.11 11.78 8.10
CA GLN A 127 -3.27 11.50 9.54
C GLN A 127 -2.88 10.06 9.87
N GLU A 128 -3.26 9.11 9.02
CA GLU A 128 -3.01 7.68 9.24
C GLU A 128 -1.58 7.24 8.88
N ALA A 129 -0.85 8.06 8.12
CA ALA A 129 0.52 7.78 7.67
C ALA A 129 1.45 7.33 8.80
N GLY A 130 1.36 7.98 9.97
CA GLY A 130 2.18 7.64 11.14
C GLY A 130 1.90 6.25 11.70
N ASN A 131 0.65 5.80 11.65
CA ASN A 131 0.22 4.49 12.16
C ASN A 131 0.55 3.35 11.18
N ARG A 132 0.80 3.67 9.90
CA ARG A 132 1.02 2.69 8.84
C ARG A 132 2.47 2.49 8.44
N ILE A 133 3.41 3.20 9.08
CA ILE A 133 4.85 3.14 8.76
C ILE A 133 5.37 1.70 8.79
N ASP A 134 5.09 0.95 9.86
CA ASP A 134 5.60 -0.41 10.01
C ASP A 134 5.01 -1.36 8.97
N TYR A 135 3.74 -1.18 8.61
CA TYR A 135 3.09 -1.93 7.52
C TYR A 135 3.77 -1.63 6.17
N VAL A 136 3.95 -0.35 5.84
CA VAL A 136 4.57 0.08 4.58
C VAL A 136 5.98 -0.47 4.45
N LEU A 137 6.78 -0.41 5.52
CA LEU A 137 8.14 -0.95 5.52
C LEU A 137 8.16 -2.47 5.37
N ALA A 138 7.32 -3.17 6.14
CA ALA A 138 7.23 -4.63 6.07
C ALA A 138 6.82 -5.09 4.66
N TYR A 139 5.87 -4.38 4.04
CA TYR A 139 5.45 -4.64 2.67
C TYR A 139 6.60 -4.46 1.68
N ILE A 140 7.26 -3.29 1.68
CA ILE A 140 8.37 -3.00 0.77
C ILE A 140 9.51 -4.00 0.93
N LEU A 141 9.91 -4.31 2.18
CA LEU A 141 10.98 -5.26 2.43
C LEU A 141 10.60 -6.69 2.02
N GLY A 142 9.34 -7.08 2.19
CA GLY A 142 8.80 -8.35 1.72
C GLY A 142 8.85 -8.48 0.20
N GLU A 143 8.34 -7.48 -0.52
CA GLU A 143 8.30 -7.48 -1.99
C GLU A 143 9.69 -7.38 -2.65
N LEU A 144 10.68 -6.85 -1.92
CA LEU A 144 12.08 -6.79 -2.36
C LEU A 144 12.90 -8.00 -1.89
N ASP A 145 12.31 -8.96 -1.18
CA ASP A 145 13.02 -10.08 -0.55
C ASP A 145 14.18 -9.64 0.37
N LEU A 146 14.05 -8.44 0.98
CA LEU A 146 15.02 -7.85 1.90
C LEU A 146 14.65 -8.03 3.37
N THR A 147 13.69 -8.92 3.66
CA THR A 147 13.36 -9.23 5.05
C THR A 147 14.60 -9.77 5.75
N PRO A 148 14.94 -9.27 6.96
CA PRO A 148 16.07 -9.81 7.69
C PRO A 148 15.82 -11.29 7.91
N ASP A 149 16.67 -12.10 7.29
CA ASP A 149 16.63 -13.55 7.33
C ASP A 149 16.39 -13.98 8.78
N ARG A 150 15.24 -14.61 9.06
CA ARG A 150 15.15 -15.49 10.22
C ARG A 150 16.05 -16.65 9.85
N SER A 151 17.34 -16.46 10.08
CA SER A 151 18.40 -17.45 9.95
C SER A 151 17.83 -18.82 10.29
N VAL A 152 17.49 -19.58 9.25
CA VAL A 152 17.12 -20.98 9.42
C VAL A 152 18.42 -21.62 9.88
N PRO A 153 18.51 -22.18 11.09
CA PRO A 153 19.69 -22.94 11.43
C PRO A 153 19.72 -24.13 10.48
N SER A 154 20.64 -24.08 9.53
CA SER A 154 20.98 -25.24 8.70
C SER A 154 21.56 -26.28 9.63
N SER A 155 20.72 -27.18 10.14
CA SER A 155 21.17 -28.39 10.82
C SER A 155 21.74 -29.33 9.76
N CYS A 156 23.05 -29.56 9.86
CA CYS A 156 23.75 -30.67 9.22
C CYS A 156 23.19 -32.03 9.66
#